data_AF-A0A845LQW5-F1
#
_entry.id   AF-A0A845LQW5-F1
#
_cell.length_a   1.000
_cell.length_b   1.000
_cell.length_c   1.000
_cell.angle_alpha   90.00
_cell.angle_beta   90.00
_cell.angle_gamma   90.00
#
_symmetry.space_group_name_H-M   'P 1'
#
loop_
_entity.id
_entity.type
_entity.pdbx_description
1 polymer ?
#
loop_
_entity_poly.entity_id
_entity_poly.type
_entity_poly.pdbx_seq_one_letter_code
_entity_poly.pdbx_strand_id
1 'polypeptide(L)'
;MNTEFINEFVTMIVSNPQMALFLSVFIVGWLLKEHSSLNNQLIPWALSIVGVVLGLLLIELSLSGGITGLIMAYIMMAFYDKIKGTIEVFFLKE
;
A
#
# COMPACT_ATOMS: atom_id res chain seq x y z
N MET A 1 5.05 24.01 3.23
CA MET A 1 5.91 22.91 2.75
C MET A 1 6.69 23.44 1.56
N ASN A 2 8.03 23.40 1.56
CA ASN A 2 8.86 23.92 0.47
C ASN A 2 8.69 23.03 -0.77
N THR A 3 8.49 23.60 -1.96
CA THR A 3 8.38 22.89 -3.24
C THR A 3 9.59 22.00 -3.54
N GLU A 4 10.76 22.40 -3.07
CA GLU A 4 12.01 21.63 -3.19
C GLU A 4 11.92 20.28 -2.47
N PHE A 5 11.40 20.28 -1.25
CA PHE A 5 11.18 19.06 -0.46
C PHE A 5 10.20 18.10 -1.15
N ILE A 6 9.14 18.61 -1.78
CA ILE A 6 8.17 17.77 -2.52
C ILE A 6 8.86 17.05 -3.67
N ASN A 7 9.67 17.78 -4.44
CA ASN A 7 10.38 17.23 -5.57
C ASN A 7 11.40 16.17 -5.14
N GLU A 8 12.15 16.40 -4.06
CA GLU A 8 13.09 15.42 -3.50
C GLU A 8 12.36 14.15 -3.05
N PHE A 9 11.25 14.30 -2.33
CA PHE A 9 10.46 13.18 -1.84
C PHE A 9 9.86 12.35 -2.99
N VAL A 10 9.28 13.02 -4.00
CA VAL A 10 8.74 12.33 -5.19
C VAL A 10 9.87 11.62 -5.95
N THR A 11 11.02 12.26 -6.12
CA THR A 11 12.17 11.65 -6.80
C THR A 11 12.66 10.41 -6.05
N MET A 12 12.72 10.47 -4.72
CA MET A 12 13.08 9.33 -3.88
C MET A 12 12.12 8.14 -4.08
N ILE A 13 10.81 8.41 -4.14
CA ILE A 13 9.79 7.38 -4.34
C ILE A 13 9.93 6.75 -5.74
N VAL A 14 9.99 7.57 -6.78
CA VAL A 14 10.00 7.09 -8.17
C VAL A 14 11.32 6.38 -8.50
N SER A 15 12.42 6.77 -7.87
CA SER A 15 13.75 6.16 -8.06
C SER A 15 13.91 4.84 -7.31
N ASN A 16 12.99 4.50 -6.39
CA ASN A 16 13.01 3.26 -5.63
C ASN A 16 11.73 2.44 -5.91
N PRO A 17 11.80 1.44 -6.80
CA PRO A 17 10.64 0.62 -7.19
C PRO A 17 9.88 0.00 -6.02
N GLN A 18 10.58 -0.41 -4.96
CA GLN A 18 9.97 -1.00 -3.77
C GLN A 18 9.19 0.04 -2.96
N MET A 19 9.70 1.27 -2.83
CA MET A 19 8.96 2.37 -2.20
C MET A 19 7.76 2.79 -3.04
N ALA A 20 7.91 2.85 -4.37
CA ALA A 20 6.80 3.11 -5.28
C ALA A 20 5.70 2.04 -5.16
N LEU A 21 6.09 0.76 -5.12
CA LEU A 21 5.17 -0.36 -4.91
C LEU A 21 4.47 -0.27 -3.55
N PHE A 22 5.24 -0.04 -2.47
CA PHE A 22 4.73 0.16 -1.12
C PHE A 22 3.65 1.25 -1.10
N LEU A 23 3.98 2.45 -1.58
CA LEU A 23 3.05 3.58 -1.54
C LEU A 23 1.83 3.38 -2.44
N SER A 24 2.01 2.77 -3.61
CA SER A 24 0.91 2.48 -4.53
C SER A 24 -0.10 1.52 -3.90
N VAL A 25 0.40 0.42 -3.32
CA VAL A 25 -0.45 -0.56 -2.62
C VAL A 25 -1.12 0.09 -1.40
N PHE A 26 -0.40 0.91 -0.64
CA PHE A 26 -0.96 1.62 0.51
C PHE A 26 -2.11 2.56 0.10
N ILE A 27 -1.90 3.40 -0.91
CA ILE A 27 -2.91 4.35 -1.40
C ILE A 27 -4.14 3.60 -1.91
N VAL A 28 -3.95 2.54 -2.71
CA VAL A 28 -5.08 1.74 -3.20
C VAL A 28 -5.81 1.05 -2.05
N GLY A 29 -5.09 0.48 -1.08
CA GLY A 29 -5.69 -0.14 0.09
C GLY A 29 -6.52 0.86 0.91
N TRP A 30 -6.02 2.07 1.12
CA TRP A 30 -6.75 3.15 1.78
C TRP A 30 -8.00 3.56 0.99
N LEU A 31 -7.90 3.76 -0.33
CA LEU A 31 -9.06 4.08 -1.18
C LEU A 31 -10.13 2.98 -1.15
N LEU A 32 -9.73 1.71 -1.20
CA LEU A 32 -10.65 0.58 -1.11
C LEU A 32 -11.38 0.56 0.23
N LYS A 33 -10.70 0.93 1.32
CA LYS A 33 -11.26 0.84 2.67
C LYS A 33 -12.12 2.05 3.07
N GLU A 34 -11.72 3.25 2.67
CA GLU A 34 -12.40 4.50 3.08
C GLU A 34 -13.37 5.04 2.02
N HIS A 35 -13.16 4.71 0.74
CA HIS A 35 -13.85 5.36 -0.37
C HIS A 35 -14.55 4.39 -1.33
N SER A 36 -14.55 3.09 -1.05
CA SER A 36 -15.27 2.11 -1.85
C SER A 36 -16.42 1.47 -1.07
N SER A 37 -17.47 1.08 -1.78
CA SER A 37 -18.57 0.26 -1.22
C SER A 37 -18.23 -1.23 -1.21
N LEU A 38 -16.97 -1.60 -1.44
CA LEU A 38 -16.55 -3.00 -1.50
C LEU A 38 -16.70 -3.63 -0.12
N ASN A 39 -17.17 -4.87 -0.08
CA ASN A 39 -17.21 -5.63 1.16
C ASN A 39 -15.79 -5.76 1.73
N ASN A 40 -15.61 -5.43 3.02
CA ASN A 40 -14.33 -5.54 3.73
C ASN A 40 -13.68 -6.93 3.62
N GLN A 41 -14.47 -8.00 3.48
CA GLN A 41 -13.94 -9.35 3.28
C GLN A 41 -13.31 -9.57 1.89
N LEU A 42 -13.68 -8.75 0.90
CA LEU A 42 -13.18 -8.81 -0.47
C LEU A 42 -11.97 -7.88 -0.69
N ILE A 43 -11.77 -6.88 0.17
CA ILE A 43 -10.64 -5.94 0.07
C ILE A 43 -9.30 -6.68 0.04
N PRO A 44 -9.05 -7.72 0.87
CA PRO A 44 -7.79 -8.45 0.81
C PRO A 44 -7.49 -9.11 -0.52
N TRP A 45 -8.51 -9.68 -1.15
CA TRP A 45 -8.39 -10.33 -2.44
C TRP A 45 -8.14 -9.31 -3.55
N ALA A 46 -8.90 -8.21 -3.54
CA ALA A 46 -8.71 -7.12 -4.49
C ALA A 46 -7.31 -6.51 -4.38
N LEU A 47 -6.86 -6.23 -3.15
CA LEU A 47 -5.54 -5.65 -2.92
C LEU A 47 -4.40 -6.62 -3.25
N SER A 48 -4.61 -7.93 -3.09
CA SER A 48 -3.64 -8.96 -3.51
C SER A 48 -3.46 -8.97 -5.02
N ILE A 49 -4.54 -8.90 -5.79
CA ILE A 49 -4.49 -8.82 -7.26
C ILE A 49 -3.78 -7.54 -7.69
N VAL A 50 -4.15 -6.40 -7.09
CA VAL A 50 -3.49 -5.11 -7.35
C VAL A 50 -2.00 -5.18 -7.02
N GLY A 51 -1.64 -5.75 -5.87
CA GLY A 51 -0.25 -5.94 -5.46
C GLY A 51 0.55 -6.73 -6.48
N VAL A 52 0.03 -7.87 -6.95
CA VAL A 52 0.69 -8.68 -7.99
C VAL A 52 0.89 -7.89 -9.28
N VAL A 53 -0.16 -7.22 -9.77
CA VAL A 53 -0.09 -6.41 -11.00
C VAL A 53 0.94 -5.29 -10.85
N LEU A 54 0.95 -4.58 -9.72
CA LEU A 54 1.92 -3.52 -9.46
C LEU A 54 3.34 -4.08 -9.31
N GLY A 55 3.52 -5.24 -8.67
CA GLY A 55 4.82 -5.90 -8.57
C GLY A 55 5.39 -6.27 -9.93
N LEU A 56 4.54 -6.77 -10.83
CA LEU A 56 4.90 -7.07 -12.22
C LEU A 56 5.29 -5.82 -13.02
N LEU A 57 4.64 -4.69 -12.77
CA LEU A 57 4.87 -3.45 -13.51
C LEU A 57 6.03 -2.62 -12.97
N LEU A 58 6.18 -2.55 -11.64
CA LEU A 58 7.13 -1.66 -10.98
C LEU A 58 8.46 -2.34 -10.66
N ILE A 59 8.46 -3.63 -10.30
CA ILE A 59 9.69 -4.35 -9.96
C ILE A 59 10.26 -5.02 -11.20
N GLU A 60 9.55 -6.00 -11.75
CA GLU A 60 9.95 -6.75 -12.95
C GLU A 60 8.78 -7.61 -13.46
N LEU A 61 8.68 -7.77 -14.79
CA LEU A 61 7.68 -8.62 -15.43
C LEU A 61 8.07 -10.12 -15.30
N SER A 62 8.15 -10.60 -14.07
CA SER A 62 8.60 -11.93 -13.70
C SER A 62 7.74 -12.51 -12.56
N LEU A 63 7.85 -13.82 -12.32
CA LEU A 63 7.23 -14.45 -11.16
C LEU A 63 7.69 -13.82 -9.83
N SER A 64 8.97 -13.44 -9.73
CA SER A 64 9.56 -12.81 -8.55
C SER A 64 8.99 -11.41 -8.29
N GLY A 65 8.79 -10.61 -9.33
CA GLY A 65 8.09 -9.32 -9.23
C GLY A 65 6.65 -9.47 -8.75
N GLY A 66 5.91 -10.44 -9.31
CA GLY A 66 4.54 -10.75 -8.88
C GLY A 66 4.46 -11.20 -7.41
N ILE A 67 5.37 -12.07 -6.96
CA ILE A 67 5.45 -12.52 -5.56
C ILE A 67 5.78 -11.35 -4.63
N THR A 68 6.72 -10.49 -5.02
CA THR A 68 7.09 -9.30 -4.23
C THR A 68 5.91 -8.36 -4.06
N GLY A 69 5.15 -8.13 -5.14
CA GLY A 69 3.87 -7.41 -5.14
C GLY A 69 2.84 -7.99 -4.18
N LEU A 70 2.65 -9.30 -4.22
CA LEU A 70 1.73 -10.02 -3.33
C LEU A 70 2.12 -9.86 -1.86
N ILE A 71 3.40 -10.10 -1.54
CA ILE A 71 3.92 -9.97 -0.17
C ILE A 71 3.72 -8.55 0.34
N MET A 72 4.00 -7.54 -0.49
CA MET A 72 3.77 -6.14 -0.13
C MET A 72 2.30 -5.87 0.21
N ALA A 73 1.36 -6.37 -0.60
CA ALA A 73 -0.08 -6.25 -0.31
C ALA A 73 -0.45 -6.87 1.04
N TYR A 74 0.06 -8.05 1.37
CA TYR A 74 -0.19 -8.68 2.67
C TYR A 74 0.40 -7.90 3.84
N ILE A 75 1.63 -7.42 3.71
CA ILE A 75 2.27 -6.60 4.74
C ILE A 75 1.43 -5.35 5.02
N MET A 76 0.91 -4.70 3.98
CA MET A 76 0.08 -3.51 4.12
C MET A 76 -1.22 -3.74 4.88
N MET A 77 -1.90 -4.85 4.59
CA MET A 77 -3.13 -5.19 5.31
C MET A 77 -2.86 -5.39 6.80
N ALA A 78 -1.82 -6.16 7.11
CA ALA A 78 -1.41 -6.39 8.49
C ALA A 78 -1.01 -5.08 9.20
N PHE A 79 -0.34 -4.17 8.48
CA PHE A 79 0.08 -2.88 9.00
C PHE A 79 -1.10 -1.95 9.25
N TYR A 80 -2.04 -1.85 8.31
CA TYR A 80 -3.25 -1.04 8.46
C TYR A 80 -4.04 -1.49 9.69
N ASP A 81 -4.29 -2.79 9.85
CA ASP A 81 -5.10 -3.29 10.98
C ASP A 81 -4.41 -3.06 12.32
N LYS A 82 -3.07 -3.18 12.39
CA LYS A 82 -2.31 -2.83 13.60
C LYS A 82 -2.31 -1.34 13.91
N ILE A 83 -2.14 -0.46 12.92
CA ILE A 83 -2.17 0.99 13.14
C ILE A 83 -3.54 1.42 13.62
N LYS A 84 -4.62 0.97 12.96
CA LYS A 84 -5.98 1.33 13.35
C LYS A 84 -6.30 0.86 14.77
N GLY A 85 -5.97 -0.39 15.11
CA GLY A 85 -6.17 -0.91 16.46
C GLY A 85 -5.36 -0.16 17.52
N THR A 86 -4.15 0.30 17.19
CA THR A 86 -3.32 1.09 18.11
C THR A 86 -3.90 2.48 18.32
N ILE A 87 -4.36 3.15 17.25
CA ILE A 87 -4.97 4.49 17.36
C ILE A 87 -6.27 4.43 18.17
N GLU A 88 -7.13 3.43 17.93
CA GLU A 88 -8.38 3.27 18.68
C GLU A 88 -8.15 3.03 20.18
N VAL A 89 -7.12 2.24 20.53
CA VAL A 89 -6.80 1.94 21.94
C VAL A 89 -6.17 3.12 22.66
N PHE A 90 -5.30 3.89 21.99
CA PHE A 90 -4.53 4.95 22.64
C PHE A 90 -5.16 6.35 22.57
N PHE A 91 -5.96 6.65 21.55
CA PHE A 91 -6.46 8.01 21.30
C PHE A 91 -7.98 8.16 21.39
N LEU A 92 -8.75 7.07 21.34
CA LEU A 92 -10.22 7.11 21.31
C LEU A 92 -10.87 6.43 22.52
N LYS A 93 -10.08 5.86 23.44
CA LYS A 93 -10.52 5.48 24.78
C LYS A 93 -10.10 6.57 25.78
N GLU A 94 -10.80 7.70 25.74
CA GLU A 94 -11.03 8.58 26.90
C GLU A 94 -12.53 8.61 27.19
#